data_AF-A0A4V2WIU2-F1
#
_entry.id   AF-A0A4V2WIU2-F1
#
_cell.length_a   1.000
_cell.length_b   1.000
_cell.length_c   1.000
_cell.angle_alpha   90.00
_cell.angle_beta   90.00
_cell.angle_gamma   90.00
#
_symmetry.space_group_name_H-M   'P 1'
#
loop_
_entity.id
_entity.type
_entity.pdbx_description
1 polymer ?
#
loop_
_entity_poly.entity_id
_entity_poly.type
_entity_poly.pdbx_seq_one_letter_code
_entity_poly.pdbx_strand_id
1 'polypeptide(L)'
;MSRDEIIHIFVDLLKKYIFEGVDRYEIADELIKKVDINAIFSSDDFIISDCFYAIKHLTEDKYETSINELKYFLECFEGLREYNLEEKNNIINQK
;
A
#
# COMPACT_ATOMS: atom_id res chain seq x y z
N MET A 1 -4.20 11.48 -12.46
CA MET A 1 -2.89 11.05 -11.90
C MET A 1 -2.42 9.86 -12.71
N SER A 2 -1.16 9.84 -13.11
CA SER A 2 -0.57 8.70 -13.81
C SER A 2 -0.25 7.56 -12.85
N ARG A 3 -0.06 6.36 -13.41
CA ARG A 3 0.34 5.17 -12.64
C ARG A 3 1.64 5.39 -11.87
N ASP A 4 2.65 5.94 -12.52
CA ASP A 4 3.97 6.16 -11.90
C ASP A 4 3.90 7.18 -10.75
N GLU A 5 3.07 8.22 -10.87
CA GLU A 5 2.82 9.16 -9.76
C GLU A 5 2.18 8.47 -8.56
N ILE A 6 1.20 7.60 -8.78
CA ILE A 6 0.54 6.84 -7.70
C ILE A 6 1.56 5.92 -7.01
N ILE A 7 2.36 5.19 -7.79
CA ILE A 7 3.40 4.30 -7.25
C ILE A 7 4.41 5.07 -6.43
N HIS A 8 4.85 6.24 -6.91
CA HIS A 8 5.78 7.08 -6.17
C HIS A 8 5.21 7.50 -4.81
N ILE A 9 3.94 7.91 -4.77
CA ILE A 9 3.25 8.24 -3.52
C ILE A 9 3.19 7.02 -2.59
N PHE A 10 2.84 5.84 -3.10
CA PHE A 10 2.77 4.62 -2.29
C PHE A 10 4.14 4.24 -1.73
N VAL A 11 5.19 4.22 -2.54
CA VAL A 11 6.55 3.91 -2.09
C VAL A 11 6.99 4.85 -0.98
N ASP A 12 6.73 6.15 -1.11
CA ASP A 12 7.06 7.14 -0.09
C ASP A 12 6.31 6.88 1.22
N LEU A 13 4.99 6.62 1.16
CA LEU A 13 4.17 6.33 2.34
C LEU A 13 4.59 5.03 3.03
N LEU A 14 4.87 3.98 2.25
CA LEU A 14 5.35 2.71 2.76
C LEU A 14 6.70 2.88 3.47
N LYS A 15 7.63 3.64 2.90
CA LYS A 15 8.94 3.89 3.51
C LYS A 15 8.82 4.66 4.82
N LYS A 16 8.01 5.72 4.85
CA LYS A 16 7.71 6.49 6.06
C LYS A 16 7.15 5.60 7.17
N TYR A 17 6.19 4.74 6.85
CA TYR A 17 5.58 3.86 7.84
C TYR A 17 6.55 2.77 8.32
N ILE A 18 7.21 2.07 7.40
CA ILE A 18 8.03 0.89 7.70
C ILE A 18 9.37 1.26 8.36
N PHE A 19 10.03 2.33 7.89
CA PHE A 19 11.40 2.65 8.28
C PHE A 19 11.53 3.88 9.16
N GLU A 20 10.66 4.87 8.99
CA GLU A 20 10.72 6.12 9.76
C GLU A 20 9.83 6.09 11.00
N GLY A 21 8.92 5.11 11.11
CA GLY A 21 8.04 4.93 12.26
C GLY A 21 6.94 6.00 12.36
N VAL A 22 6.53 6.56 11.22
CA VAL A 22 5.42 7.51 11.14
C VAL A 22 4.12 6.81 11.55
N ASP A 23 3.27 7.52 12.28
CA ASP A 23 2.02 6.97 12.81
C ASP A 23 1.04 6.55 11.70
N ARG A 24 0.29 5.48 11.96
CA ARG A 24 -0.68 4.90 11.00
C ARG A 24 -1.78 5.88 10.59
N TYR A 25 -2.24 6.75 11.49
CA TYR A 25 -3.26 7.76 11.18
C TYR A 25 -2.69 8.87 10.29
N GLU A 26 -1.45 9.27 10.51
CA GLU A 26 -0.75 10.26 9.67
C GLU A 26 -0.55 9.72 8.24
N ILE A 27 -0.16 8.45 8.10
CA ILE A 27 0.00 7.81 6.78
C ILE A 27 -1.33 7.73 6.04
N ALA A 28 -2.42 7.31 6.70
CA ALA A 28 -3.73 7.23 6.08
C ALA A 28 -4.26 8.62 5.68
N ASP A 29 -4.01 9.66 6.48
CA ASP A 29 -4.36 11.03 6.16
C ASP A 29 -3.54 11.59 4.97
N GLU A 30 -2.23 11.32 4.92
CA GLU A 30 -1.40 11.67 3.76
C GLU A 30 -1.86 10.96 2.49
N LEU A 31 -2.26 9.69 2.57
CA LEU A 31 -2.80 8.92 1.43
C LEU A 31 -4.01 9.65 0.82
N ILE A 32 -5.01 9.99 1.65
CA ILE A 32 -6.25 10.62 1.19
C ILE A 32 -5.99 12.01 0.59
N LYS A 33 -5.00 12.73 1.12
CA LYS A 33 -4.62 14.06 0.61
C LYS A 33 -3.86 14.01 -0.72
N LYS A 34 -3.04 12.97 -0.93
CA LYS A 34 -2.12 12.90 -2.07
C LYS A 34 -2.67 12.10 -3.24
N VAL A 35 -3.56 11.14 -3.01
CA VAL A 35 -4.03 10.20 -4.03
C VAL A 35 -5.41 10.58 -4.53
N ASP A 36 -5.56 10.71 -5.85
CA ASP A 36 -6.87 10.85 -6.48
C ASP A 36 -7.55 9.48 -6.58
N ILE A 37 -8.61 9.29 -5.79
CA ILE A 37 -9.35 8.02 -5.76
C ILE A 37 -9.95 7.64 -7.12
N ASN A 38 -10.30 8.62 -7.97
CA ASN A 38 -10.82 8.33 -9.31
C ASN A 38 -9.73 7.74 -10.19
N ALA A 39 -8.48 8.17 -10.02
CA ALA A 39 -7.34 7.60 -10.73
C ALA A 39 -7.06 6.16 -10.29
N ILE A 40 -7.28 5.82 -9.01
CA ILE A 40 -7.20 4.43 -8.52
C ILE A 40 -8.23 3.55 -9.22
N PHE A 41 -9.51 3.97 -9.21
CA PHE A 41 -10.59 3.19 -9.84
C PHE A 41 -10.48 3.10 -11.37
N SER A 42 -9.84 4.07 -12.01
CA SER A 42 -9.65 4.09 -13.47
C SER A 42 -8.38 3.37 -13.92
N SER A 43 -7.52 2.93 -13.00
CA SER A 43 -6.20 2.39 -13.35
C SER A 43 -6.22 0.99 -13.95
N ASP A 44 -7.30 0.22 -13.75
CA ASP A 44 -7.39 -1.23 -14.03
C ASP A 44 -6.19 -2.05 -13.50
N ASP A 45 -5.39 -1.47 -12.58
CA ASP A 45 -4.19 -2.07 -12.02
C ASP A 45 -4.48 -2.61 -10.62
N PHE A 46 -4.47 -3.94 -10.54
CA PHE A 46 -4.83 -4.64 -9.31
C PHE A 46 -3.87 -4.33 -8.16
N ILE A 47 -2.55 -4.22 -8.40
CA ILE A 47 -1.60 -3.91 -7.31
C ILE A 47 -1.84 -2.50 -6.75
N ILE A 48 -2.26 -1.56 -7.61
CA ILE A 48 -2.54 -0.18 -7.21
C ILE A 48 -3.75 -0.11 -6.29
N SER A 49 -4.86 -0.71 -6.72
CA SER A 49 -6.07 -0.77 -5.90
C SER A 49 -5.83 -1.53 -4.58
N ASP A 50 -5.11 -2.64 -4.62
CA ASP A 50 -4.82 -3.47 -3.46
C ASP A 50 -3.94 -2.75 -2.43
N CYS A 51 -2.86 -2.10 -2.88
CA CYS A 51 -2.00 -1.30 -2.01
C CYS A 51 -2.74 -0.10 -1.40
N PHE A 52 -3.59 0.58 -2.19
CA PHE A 52 -4.42 1.67 -1.68
C PHE A 52 -5.27 1.23 -0.48
N TYR A 53 -5.98 0.10 -0.60
CA TYR A 53 -6.80 -0.41 0.50
C TYR A 53 -5.96 -0.90 1.67
N ALA A 54 -4.79 -1.49 1.42
CA ALA A 54 -3.87 -1.89 2.47
C ALA A 54 -3.40 -0.69 3.32
N ILE A 55 -3.04 0.43 2.68
CA ILE A 55 -2.65 1.65 3.42
C ILE A 55 -3.88 2.28 4.10
N LYS A 56 -5.02 2.36 3.42
CA LYS A 56 -6.26 2.92 3.96
C LYS A 56 -6.73 2.18 5.22
N HIS A 57 -6.61 0.86 5.26
CA HIS A 57 -7.07 0.04 6.38
C HIS A 57 -6.03 -0.06 7.52
N LEU A 58 -4.90 0.65 7.46
CA LEU A 58 -3.96 0.72 8.59
C LEU A 58 -4.60 1.25 9.87
N THR A 59 -5.63 2.09 9.75
CA THR A 59 -6.33 2.70 10.89
C THR A 59 -7.53 1.87 11.39
N GLU A 60 -7.88 0.77 10.72
CA GLU A 60 -9.06 -0.02 11.06
C GLU A 60 -8.77 -1.08 12.13
N ASP A 61 -9.37 -0.91 13.31
CA ASP A 61 -9.28 -1.90 14.39
C ASP A 61 -9.88 -3.24 13.92
N LYS A 62 -9.12 -4.33 14.09
CA LYS A 62 -9.39 -5.73 13.67
C LYS A 62 -9.09 -6.09 12.20
N TYR A 63 -8.82 -5.12 11.33
CA TYR A 63 -8.40 -5.38 9.93
C TYR A 63 -7.02 -4.79 9.63
N GLU A 64 -6.24 -4.49 10.67
CA GLU A 64 -4.92 -3.86 10.56
C GLU A 64 -4.03 -4.64 9.58
N THR A 65 -3.67 -3.95 8.51
CA THR A 65 -2.71 -4.40 7.51
C THR A 65 -1.35 -4.62 8.19
N SER A 66 -0.75 -5.78 7.95
CA SER A 66 0.51 -6.13 8.61
C SER A 66 1.70 -5.41 7.97
N ILE A 67 2.77 -5.18 8.74
CA ILE A 67 4.04 -4.64 8.19
C ILE A 67 4.60 -5.56 7.08
N ASN A 68 4.42 -6.88 7.19
CA ASN A 68 4.88 -7.82 6.16
C ASN A 68 4.13 -7.66 4.84
N GLU A 69 2.82 -7.42 4.90
CA GLU A 69 2.00 -7.12 3.72
C GLU A 69 2.45 -5.79 3.08
N LEU A 70 2.73 -4.76 3.87
CA LEU A 70 3.25 -3.50 3.34
C LEU A 70 4.63 -3.63 2.69
N LYS A 71 5.52 -4.43 3.29
CA LYS A 71 6.85 -4.74 2.71
C LYS A 71 6.71 -5.48 1.38
N TYR A 72 5.75 -6.39 1.26
CA TYR A 72 5.46 -7.08 0.01
C TYR A 72 5.13 -6.10 -1.12
N PHE A 73 4.26 -5.12 -0.88
CA PHE A 73 3.96 -4.08 -1.87
C PHE A 73 5.19 -3.25 -2.22
N LEU A 74 6.01 -2.87 -1.24
CA LEU A 74 7.23 -2.10 -1.47
C LEU A 74 8.19 -2.87 -2.39
N GLU A 75 8.44 -4.15 -2.12
CA GLU A 75 9.28 -5.01 -2.95
C GLU A 75 8.74 -5.13 -4.39
N CYS A 76 7.41 -5.19 -4.55
CA CYS A 76 6.78 -5.21 -5.87
C CYS A 76 7.00 -3.91 -6.65
N PHE A 77 6.83 -2.76 -6.00
CA PHE A 77 7.04 -1.45 -6.65
C PHE A 77 8.50 -1.16 -6.96
N GLU A 78 9.45 -1.69 -6.17
CA GLU A 78 10.89 -1.58 -6.43
C GLU A 78 11.40 -2.60 -7.46
N GLY A 79 10.53 -3.48 -7.97
CA GLY A 79 10.89 -4.50 -8.96
C GLY A 79 11.72 -5.66 -8.39
N LEU A 80 11.72 -5.83 -7.06
CA LEU A 80 12.39 -6.93 -6.37
C LEU A 80 11.54 -8.20 -6.36
N ARG A 81 10.22 -8.05 -6.52
CA ARG A 81 9.23 -9.14 -6.55
C ARG A 81 8.15 -8.84 -7.60
N GLU A 82 7.58 -9.87 -8.21
CA GLU A 82 6.39 -9.71 -9.04
C GLU A 82 5.13 -9.84 -8.18
N TYR A 83 4.12 -9.02 -8.44
CA TYR A 83 2.88 -9.07 -7.68
C TYR A 83 2.10 -10.35 -7.96
N ASN A 84 1.74 -11.04 -6.89
CA ASN A 84 1.02 -12.30 -6.87
C ASN A 84 0.06 -12.34 -5.67
N LEU A 85 -1.24 -12.44 -5.95
CA LEU A 85 -2.29 -12.43 -4.94
C LEU A 85 -2.22 -13.64 -3.99
N GLU A 86 -1.88 -14.83 -4.50
CA GLU A 86 -1.77 -16.05 -3.68
C GLU A 86 -0.62 -15.94 -2.68
N GLU A 87 0.54 -15.48 -3.15
CA GLU A 87 1.70 -15.23 -2.30
C GLU A 87 1.41 -14.17 -1.24
N LYS A 88 0.78 -13.06 -1.62
CA LYS A 88 0.35 -12.02 -0.66
C LYS A 88 -0.58 -12.60 0.41
N ASN A 89 -1.59 -13.38 0.01
CA ASN A 89 -2.51 -14.01 0.96
C ASN A 89 -1.80 -14.98 1.91
N ASN A 90 -0.78 -15.70 1.44
CA ASN A 90 0.06 -16.53 2.30
C ASN A 90 0.83 -15.69 3.33
N ILE A 91 1.33 -14.50 2.96
CA ILE A 91 2.00 -13.57 3.89
C ILE A 91 1.02 -13.05 4.95
N ILE A 92 -0.21 -12.71 4.55
CA ILE A 92 -1.26 -12.22 5.47
C ILE A 92 -1.68 -13.32 6.47
N ASN A 93 -1.75 -14.58 6.02
CA ASN A 93 -2.20 -15.71 6.84
C ASN A 93 -1.12 -16.24 7.81
N GLN A 94 0.12 -15.74 7.74
CA GLN A 94 1.19 -16.07 8.69
C GLN A 94 1.21 -15.16 9.94
N LYS A 95 0.11 -14.43 10.20
CA LYS A 95 -0.08 -13.56 11.38
C LYS A 95 -0.03 -14.33 12.71
#